data_AF-A0A699US83-F1
#
_entry.id   AF-A0A699US83-F1
#
_cell.length_a   1.000
_cell.length_b   1.000
_cell.length_c   1.000
_cell.angle_alpha   90.00
_cell.angle_beta   90.00
_cell.angle_gamma   90.00
#
_symmetry.space_group_name_H-M   'P 1'
#
loop_
_entity.id
_entity.type
_entity.pdbx_description
1 polymer ?
#
loop_
_entity_poly.entity_id
_entity_poly.type
_entity_poly.pdbx_seq_one_letter_code
_entity_poly.pdbx_strand_id
1 'polypeptide(L)'
;MQREKIIAYASRHLKRHYLYGMKCVVFTGHKSLQHILDQKRLNIRQRIWLELQSDHDCEIICHQGKANVVEDALSRKERIKQLRVRALVMTIGMNLPKQILNDQAEARNEENYVTEDLHGIINKLKPHDDETLCLNNRSWIPCYGDLRALIMNESHKS
;
A
#
# COMPACT_ATOMS: atom_id res chain seq x y z
N MET A 1 -29.22 -10.77 7.13
CA MET A 1 -27.82 -11.01 6.73
C MET A 1 -27.42 -10.01 5.64
N GLN A 2 -26.82 -8.88 6.03
CA GLN A 2 -26.19 -7.97 5.06
C GLN A 2 -24.90 -8.65 4.60
N ARG A 3 -24.84 -9.09 3.33
CA ARG A 3 -23.57 -9.51 2.72
C ARG A 3 -22.64 -8.30 2.71
N GLU A 4 -21.48 -8.40 3.35
CA GLU A 4 -20.45 -7.35 3.38
C GLU A 4 -19.98 -7.05 1.95
N LYS A 5 -20.64 -6.10 1.28
CA LYS A 5 -20.23 -5.58 -0.02
C LYS A 5 -19.30 -4.41 0.22
N ILE A 6 -18.09 -4.47 -0.34
CA ILE A 6 -17.18 -3.33 -0.32
C ILE A 6 -17.67 -2.31 -1.33
N ILE A 7 -17.90 -1.09 -0.86
CA ILE A 7 -18.17 0.07 -1.69
C ILE A 7 -16.83 0.69 -2.08
N ALA A 8 -16.50 0.64 -3.37
CA ALA A 8 -15.34 1.30 -3.93
C ALA A 8 -15.79 2.44 -4.86
N TYR A 9 -15.02 3.51 -4.90
CA TYR A 9 -15.17 4.54 -5.93
C TYR A 9 -14.13 4.29 -7.01
N ALA A 10 -14.50 4.53 -8.28
CA ALA A 10 -13.67 4.34 -9.46
C ALA A 10 -12.53 5.36 -9.54
N SER A 11 -11.64 5.36 -8.55
CA SER A 11 -10.46 6.20 -8.50
C SER A 11 -9.25 5.49 -9.07
N ARG A 12 -8.32 6.25 -9.65
CA ARG A 12 -7.01 5.76 -10.11
C ARG A 12 -6.15 5.16 -8.98
N HIS A 13 -6.53 5.38 -7.73
CA HIS A 13 -5.86 4.88 -6.52
C HIS A 13 -6.40 3.55 -6.00
N LEU A 14 -7.45 2.98 -6.64
CA LEU A 14 -7.98 1.69 -6.22
C LEU A 14 -6.92 0.60 -6.46
N LYS A 15 -6.44 -0.03 -5.37
CA LYS A 15 -5.43 -1.09 -5.47
C LYS A 15 -6.12 -2.45 -5.64
N ARG A 16 -5.69 -3.22 -6.64
CA ARG A 16 -6.26 -4.54 -6.97
C ARG A 16 -6.31 -5.50 -5.78
N HIS A 17 -5.30 -5.47 -4.90
CA HIS A 17 -5.24 -6.37 -3.75
C HIS A 17 -6.34 -6.19 -2.69
N TYR A 18 -7.05 -5.06 -2.68
CA TYR A 18 -8.19 -4.86 -1.77
C TYR A 18 -9.49 -5.50 -2.28
N LEU A 19 -9.52 -5.94 -3.54
CA LEU A 19 -10.72 -6.48 -4.18
C LEU A 19 -10.72 -8.00 -4.27
N TYR A 20 -9.63 -8.67 -3.88
CA TYR A 20 -9.52 -10.13 -3.99
C TYR A 20 -10.47 -10.85 -3.03
N GLY A 21 -11.27 -11.78 -3.57
CA GLY A 21 -12.15 -12.65 -2.79
C GLY A 21 -13.45 -12.02 -2.30
N MET A 22 -13.75 -10.77 -2.68
CA MET A 22 -14.93 -10.05 -2.22
C MET A 22 -15.76 -9.48 -3.38
N LYS A 23 -17.09 -9.50 -3.23
CA LYS A 23 -18.00 -8.84 -4.18
C LYS A 23 -17.95 -7.34 -3.94
N CYS A 24 -17.53 -6.60 -4.96
CA CYS A 24 -17.32 -5.16 -4.86
C CYS A 24 -18.36 -4.40 -5.67
N VAL A 25 -18.79 -3.23 -5.18
CA VAL A 25 -19.63 -2.30 -5.96
C VAL A 25 -18.78 -1.07 -6.25
N VAL A 26 -18.51 -0.83 -7.53
CA VAL A 26 -17.68 0.29 -7.98
C VAL A 26 -18.57 1.42 -8.48
N PHE A 27 -18.55 2.54 -7.77
CA PHE A 27 -19.25 3.75 -8.20
C PHE A 27 -18.37 4.62 -9.09
N THR A 28 -18.88 5.05 -10.24
CA THR A 28 -18.17 5.95 -11.14
C THR A 28 -19.03 7.12 -11.61
N GLY A 29 -18.43 8.31 -11.69
CA GLY A 29 -19.01 9.48 -12.33
C GLY A 29 -18.87 9.53 -13.85
N HIS A 30 -18.15 8.59 -14.44
CA HIS A 30 -17.85 8.57 -15.87
C HIS A 30 -18.91 7.81 -16.67
N LYS A 31 -19.79 8.55 -17.36
CA LYS A 31 -20.87 8.00 -18.22
C LYS A 31 -20.39 7.02 -19.29
N SER A 32 -19.13 7.13 -19.73
CA SER A 32 -18.55 6.22 -20.74
C SER A 32 -18.29 4.81 -20.23
N LEU A 33 -18.26 4.61 -18.91
CA LEU A 33 -18.13 3.29 -18.28
C LEU A 33 -19.49 2.58 -18.15
N GLN A 34 -20.60 3.31 -18.23
CA GLN A 34 -21.95 2.73 -18.19
C GLN A 34 -22.23 1.80 -19.37
N HIS A 35 -21.72 2.16 -20.55
CA HIS A 35 -21.94 1.44 -21.82
C HIS A 35 -20.69 0.69 -22.28
N ILE A 36 -19.81 0.32 -21.35
CA ILE A 36 -18.52 -0.28 -21.69
C ILE A 36 -18.65 -1.66 -22.35
N LEU A 37 -19.73 -2.39 -22.05
CA LEU A 37 -20.02 -3.69 -22.64
C LEU A 37 -20.66 -3.59 -24.03
N ASP A 38 -21.33 -2.48 -24.33
CA ASP A 38 -22.05 -2.27 -25.60
C ASP A 38 -21.15 -1.71 -26.72
N GLN A 39 -19.94 -1.25 -26.37
CA GLN A 39 -19.04 -0.58 -27.30
C GLN A 39 -18.12 -1.56 -28.06
N LYS A 40 -18.22 -1.56 -29.39
CA LYS A 40 -17.41 -2.40 -30.29
C LYS A 40 -15.92 -1.99 -30.37
N ARG A 41 -15.59 -0.74 -30.00
CA ARG A 41 -14.23 -0.19 -29.96
C ARG A 41 -13.99 0.52 -28.64
N LEU A 42 -13.08 -0.01 -27.85
CA LEU A 42 -12.77 0.48 -26.51
C LEU A 42 -11.43 1.22 -26.50
N ASN A 43 -11.38 2.35 -25.82
CA ASN A 43 -10.13 3.04 -25.49
C ASN A 43 -9.32 2.18 -24.50
N ILE A 44 -7.98 2.29 -24.51
CA ILE A 44 -7.07 1.54 -23.62
C ILE A 44 -7.52 1.64 -22.16
N ARG A 45 -7.99 2.81 -21.71
CA ARG A 45 -8.52 3.00 -20.34
C ARG A 45 -9.75 2.14 -20.06
N GLN A 46 -10.67 2.03 -21.01
CA GLN A 46 -11.87 1.20 -20.88
C GLN A 46 -11.48 -0.29 -20.87
N ARG A 47 -10.52 -0.71 -21.71
CA ARG A 47 -10.04 -2.10 -21.69
C ARG A 47 -9.48 -2.50 -20.32
N ILE A 48 -8.72 -1.62 -19.68
CA ILE A 48 -8.18 -1.84 -18.32
C ILE A 48 -9.31 -1.96 -17.27
N TRP A 49 -10.40 -1.20 -17.42
CA TRP A 49 -11.55 -1.31 -16.52
C TRP A 49 -12.33 -2.62 -16.70
N LEU A 50 -12.46 -3.10 -17.94
CA LEU A 50 -13.08 -4.40 -18.22
C LEU A 50 -12.29 -5.57 -17.64
N GLU A 51 -10.97 -5.54 -17.78
CA GLU A 51 -10.07 -6.55 -17.19
C GLU A 51 -10.21 -6.55 -15.66
N LEU A 52 -10.29 -5.38 -15.03
CA LEU A 52 -10.50 -5.28 -13.58
C LEU A 52 -11.85 -5.89 -13.15
N GLN A 53 -12.90 -5.68 -13.94
CA GLN A 53 -14.24 -6.20 -13.69
C GLN A 53 -14.34 -7.71 -13.91
N SER A 54 -13.58 -8.29 -14.85
CA SER A 54 -13.53 -9.74 -15.04
C SER A 54 -12.74 -10.45 -13.95
N ASP A 55 -11.69 -9.81 -13.44
CA ASP A 55 -10.77 -10.41 -12.45
C ASP A 55 -11.34 -10.43 -11.02
N HIS A 56 -12.27 -9.50 -10.72
CA HIS A 56 -12.87 -9.35 -9.40
C HIS A 56 -14.37 -9.17 -9.63
N ASP A 57 -15.21 -10.05 -9.06
CA ASP A 57 -16.69 -10.00 -9.16
C ASP A 57 -17.26 -8.64 -8.71
N CYS A 58 -17.21 -7.66 -9.60
CA CYS A 58 -17.45 -6.26 -9.30
C CYS A 58 -18.59 -5.70 -10.15
N GLU A 59 -19.53 -5.04 -9.48
CA GLU A 59 -20.69 -4.39 -10.08
C GLU A 59 -20.40 -2.91 -10.29
N ILE A 60 -20.39 -2.43 -11.53
CA ILE A 60 -20.13 -1.02 -11.84
C ILE A 60 -21.46 -0.26 -11.87
N ILE A 61 -21.60 0.73 -10.98
CA ILE A 61 -22.79 1.60 -10.90
C ILE A 61 -22.39 3.03 -11.22
N CYS A 62 -23.03 3.62 -12.23
CA CYS A 62 -22.81 5.02 -12.55
C CYS A 62 -23.72 5.93 -11.71
N HIS A 63 -23.13 6.90 -11.02
CA HIS A 63 -23.89 7.91 -10.29
C HIS A 63 -23.77 9.27 -10.98
N GLN A 64 -24.92 9.89 -11.28
CA GLN A 64 -24.98 11.28 -11.73
C GLN A 64 -25.24 12.17 -10.51
N GLY A 65 -24.27 13.00 -10.13
CA GLY A 65 -24.46 14.06 -9.11
C GLY A 65 -23.50 13.99 -7.92
N LYS A 66 -24.02 14.23 -6.70
CA LYS A 66 -23.25 14.51 -5.47
C LYS A 66 -22.18 13.46 -5.09
N ALA A 67 -22.33 12.20 -5.52
CA ALA A 67 -21.34 11.15 -5.29
C ALA A 67 -20.00 11.39 -6.02
N ASN A 68 -20.01 12.13 -7.14
CA ASN A 68 -18.80 12.52 -7.86
C ASN A 68 -17.93 13.50 -7.08
N VAL A 69 -18.48 14.16 -6.05
CA VAL A 69 -17.72 15.09 -5.22
C VAL A 69 -16.65 14.34 -4.42
N VAL A 70 -16.96 13.14 -3.93
CA VAL A 70 -16.00 12.27 -3.23
C VAL A 70 -14.95 11.76 -4.21
N GLU A 71 -15.36 11.33 -5.41
CA GLU A 71 -14.45 10.87 -6.46
C GLU A 71 -13.50 11.98 -6.93
N ASP A 72 -14.02 13.19 -7.16
CA ASP A 72 -13.26 14.37 -7.59
C ASP A 72 -12.32 14.87 -6.49
N ALA A 73 -12.76 14.90 -5.23
CA ALA A 73 -11.90 15.20 -4.08
C ALA A 73 -10.75 14.19 -3.95
N LEU A 74 -11.01 12.89 -4.15
CA LEU A 74 -9.99 11.84 -4.13
C LEU A 74 -9.07 11.90 -5.35
N SER A 75 -9.57 12.27 -6.53
CA SER A 75 -8.77 12.41 -7.75
C SER A 75 -7.83 13.61 -7.72
N ARG A 76 -8.17 14.64 -6.93
CA ARG A 76 -7.33 15.84 -6.73
C ARG A 76 -6.22 15.62 -5.70
N LYS A 77 -6.23 14.52 -4.95
CA LYS A 77 -5.12 14.17 -4.05
C LYS A 77 -3.88 13.86 -4.90
N GLU A 78 -2.89 14.74 -4.77
CA GLU A 78 -1.73 14.85 -5.65
C GLU A 78 -0.98 13.52 -5.79
N ARG A 79 -0.57 13.20 -7.04
CA ARG A 79 0.22 12.01 -7.33
C ARG A 79 1.60 12.17 -6.71
N ILE A 80 1.88 11.44 -5.65
CA ILE A 80 3.25 11.26 -5.23
C ILE A 80 3.94 10.33 -6.22
N LYS A 81 4.44 10.93 -7.30
CA LYS A 81 5.35 10.31 -8.28
C LYS A 81 6.76 10.09 -7.69
N GLN A 82 6.93 10.31 -6.38
CA GLN A 82 8.23 10.31 -5.69
C GLN A 82 8.63 8.97 -5.08
N LEU A 83 7.73 7.97 -4.97
CA LEU A 83 8.01 6.68 -4.30
C LEU A 83 9.35 6.04 -4.68
N ARG A 84 9.68 5.98 -5.98
CA ARG A 84 10.94 5.38 -6.45
C ARG A 84 12.16 6.28 -6.26
N VAL A 85 12.00 7.58 -6.42
CA VAL A 85 13.11 8.55 -6.26
C VAL A 85 13.45 8.71 -4.78
N ARG A 86 12.45 8.76 -3.90
CA ARG A 86 12.64 8.84 -2.44
C ARG A 86 13.17 7.54 -1.84
N ALA A 87 12.74 6.36 -2.31
CA ALA A 87 13.35 5.11 -1.88
C ALA A 87 14.86 5.06 -2.21
N LEU A 88 15.26 5.47 -3.42
CA LEU A 88 16.68 5.59 -3.75
C LEU A 88 17.40 6.63 -2.89
N VAL A 89 16.78 7.79 -2.63
CA VAL A 89 17.33 8.84 -1.75
C VAL A 89 17.46 8.36 -0.30
N MET A 90 16.53 7.55 0.22
CA MET A 90 16.67 6.93 1.54
C MET A 90 17.84 5.95 1.57
N THR A 91 17.98 5.08 0.56
CA THR A 91 19.07 4.10 0.52
C THR A 91 20.44 4.76 0.34
N ILE A 92 20.55 5.73 -0.57
CA ILE A 92 21.83 6.39 -0.93
C ILE A 92 22.18 7.53 0.04
N GLY A 93 21.20 8.32 0.47
CA GLY A 93 21.40 9.51 1.30
C GLY A 93 21.47 9.22 2.80
N MET A 94 20.80 8.18 3.29
CA MET A 94 20.76 7.85 4.73
C MET A 94 21.59 6.62 5.10
N ASN A 95 22.15 5.88 4.13
CA ASN A 95 22.80 4.57 4.37
C ASN A 95 21.93 3.66 5.24
N LEU A 96 20.65 3.53 4.87
CA LEU A 96 19.62 2.88 5.69
C LEU A 96 20.02 1.50 6.25
N PRO A 97 20.69 0.60 5.51
CA PRO A 97 21.13 -0.69 6.06
C PRO A 97 22.08 -0.55 7.25
N LYS A 98 22.97 0.44 7.23
CA LYS A 98 23.93 0.69 8.31
C LYS A 98 23.24 1.22 9.57
N GLN A 99 22.22 2.06 9.42
CA GLN A 99 21.42 2.53 10.57
C GLN A 99 20.62 1.39 11.18
N ILE A 100 19.98 0.57 10.35
CA ILE A 100 19.27 -0.62 10.82
C ILE A 100 20.20 -1.54 11.60
N LEU A 101 21.40 -1.81 11.09
CA LEU A 101 22.38 -2.67 11.77
C LEU A 101 22.82 -2.11 13.13
N ASN A 102 23.08 -0.81 13.21
CA ASN A 102 23.43 -0.16 14.47
C ASN A 102 22.29 -0.24 15.50
N ASP A 103 21.07 0.11 15.09
CA ASP A 103 19.90 0.09 15.97
C ASP A 103 19.59 -1.34 16.42
N GLN A 104 19.75 -2.33 15.54
CA GLN A 104 19.58 -3.75 15.88
C GLN A 104 20.63 -4.22 16.90
N ALA A 105 21.88 -3.76 16.79
CA ALA A 105 22.94 -4.08 17.75
C ALA A 105 22.63 -3.47 19.12
N GLU A 106 22.12 -2.24 19.16
CA GLU A 106 21.80 -1.53 20.40
C GLU A 106 20.53 -2.05 21.08
N ALA A 107 19.52 -2.41 20.30
CA ALA A 107 18.29 -3.05 20.78
C ALA A 107 18.53 -4.45 21.35
N ARG A 108 19.66 -5.09 21.01
CA ARG A 108 20.06 -6.40 21.53
C ARG A 108 20.78 -6.32 22.89
N ASN A 109 21.10 -5.11 23.36
CA ASN A 109 21.66 -4.92 24.70
C ASN A 109 20.62 -5.32 25.76
N GLU A 110 21.07 -5.93 26.86
CA GLU A 110 20.20 -6.51 27.90
C GLU A 110 19.23 -5.50 28.52
N GLU A 111 19.59 -4.21 28.54
CA GLU A 111 18.75 -3.11 29.04
C GLU A 111 17.49 -2.86 28.19
N ASN A 112 17.53 -3.16 26.89
CA ASN A 112 16.45 -2.90 25.94
C ASN A 112 15.59 -4.16 25.65
N TYR A 113 15.92 -5.29 26.25
CA TYR A 113 15.24 -6.57 25.97
C TYR A 113 13.78 -6.57 26.43
N VAL A 114 13.48 -5.84 27.51
CA VAL A 114 12.14 -5.72 28.10
C VAL A 114 11.25 -4.78 27.28
N THR A 115 11.81 -3.72 26.71
CA THR A 115 11.05 -2.71 25.95
C THR A 115 10.68 -3.19 24.55
N GLU A 116 11.50 -4.08 23.98
CA GLU A 116 11.33 -4.63 22.62
C GLU A 116 10.50 -5.93 22.57
N ASP A 117 10.08 -6.47 23.72
CA ASP A 117 9.37 -7.76 23.83
C ASP A 117 10.04 -8.85 22.98
N LEU A 118 11.38 -8.88 23.02
CA LEU A 118 12.19 -9.76 22.15
C LEU A 118 12.06 -11.25 22.54
N HIS A 119 11.33 -11.54 23.61
CA HIS A 119 11.15 -12.86 24.17
C HIS A 119 10.38 -13.75 23.17
N GLY A 120 11.12 -14.55 22.41
CA GLY A 120 10.61 -15.47 21.39
C GLY A 120 10.75 -14.98 19.95
N ILE A 121 11.02 -13.69 19.71
CA ILE A 121 11.32 -13.16 18.37
C ILE A 121 12.79 -13.38 18.01
N ILE A 122 13.71 -13.23 18.96
CA ILE A 122 15.17 -13.38 18.70
C ILE A 122 15.51 -14.74 18.10
N ASN A 123 14.87 -15.82 18.55
CA ASN A 123 15.13 -17.16 18.02
C ASN A 123 14.62 -17.36 16.58
N LYS A 124 13.80 -16.44 16.07
CA LYS A 124 13.24 -16.46 14.70
C LYS A 124 13.97 -15.50 13.75
N LEU A 125 14.82 -14.62 14.27
CA LEU A 125 15.61 -13.70 13.46
C LEU A 125 16.73 -14.46 12.74
N LYS A 126 16.89 -14.16 11.45
CA LYS A 126 17.92 -14.75 10.59
C LYS A 126 18.78 -13.64 9.99
N PRO A 127 20.10 -13.79 9.92
CA PRO A 127 20.94 -12.84 9.21
C PRO A 127 20.62 -12.87 7.70
N HIS A 128 20.66 -11.69 7.09
CA HIS A 128 20.53 -11.47 5.66
C HIS A 128 21.91 -11.13 5.04
N ASP A 129 21.99 -11.07 3.71
CA ASP A 129 23.24 -10.86 2.95
C ASP A 129 23.91 -9.51 3.26
N ASP A 130 23.16 -8.55 3.79
CA ASP A 130 23.62 -7.22 4.22
C ASP A 130 23.91 -7.15 5.73
N GLU A 131 24.08 -8.31 6.37
CA GLU A 131 24.32 -8.49 7.81
C GLU A 131 23.16 -8.07 8.73
N THR A 132 22.08 -7.50 8.18
CA THR A 132 20.90 -7.14 8.96
C THR A 132 20.12 -8.38 9.40
N LEU A 133 19.47 -8.28 10.56
CA LEU A 133 18.58 -9.34 11.05
C LEU A 133 17.20 -9.22 10.40
N CYS A 134 16.68 -10.35 9.94
CA CYS A 134 15.39 -10.46 9.27
C CYS A 134 14.44 -11.43 9.95
N LEU A 135 13.15 -11.10 9.92
CA LEU A 135 12.04 -11.98 10.27
C LEU A 135 11.20 -12.24 9.01
N ASN A 136 11.03 -13.51 8.61
CA ASN A 136 10.26 -13.89 7.42
C ASN A 136 10.67 -13.13 6.14
N ASN A 137 11.97 -13.05 5.87
CA ASN A 137 12.56 -12.34 4.72
C ASN A 137 12.29 -10.82 4.70
N ARG A 138 12.04 -10.21 5.87
CA ARG A 138 11.91 -8.76 6.03
C ARG A 138 12.87 -8.29 7.12
N SER A 139 13.59 -7.20 6.89
CA SER A 139 14.45 -6.59 7.91
C SER A 139 13.64 -6.27 9.16
N TRP A 140 14.12 -6.74 10.31
CA TRP A 140 13.55 -6.41 11.60
C TRP A 140 13.95 -4.97 11.94
N ILE A 141 12.98 -4.10 12.21
CA ILE A 141 13.27 -2.73 12.63
C ILE A 141 12.94 -2.65 14.12
N PRO A 142 13.93 -2.38 14.98
CA PRO A 142 13.72 -2.19 16.41
C PRO A 142 12.66 -1.11 16.69
N CYS A 143 11.96 -1.25 17.80
CA CYS A 143 11.15 -0.18 18.41
C CYS A 143 12.03 0.88 19.11
N TYR A 144 13.25 0.51 19.48
CA TYR A 144 14.29 1.35 20.04
C TYR A 144 14.79 2.36 18.99
N GLY A 145 14.96 3.60 19.42
CA GLY A 145 15.36 4.72 18.57
C GLY A 145 14.22 5.28 17.70
N ASP A 146 14.56 6.30 16.91
CA ASP A 146 13.59 7.02 16.07
C ASP A 146 13.49 6.47 14.64
N LEU A 147 14.29 5.45 14.28
CA LEU A 147 14.39 4.97 12.91
C LEU A 147 13.06 4.45 12.37
N ARG A 148 12.28 3.74 13.20
CA ARG A 148 10.93 3.29 12.84
C ARG A 148 10.01 4.46 12.52
N ALA A 149 10.06 5.52 13.32
CA ALA A 149 9.27 6.73 13.10
C ALA A 149 9.73 7.49 11.85
N LEU A 150 11.03 7.57 11.61
CA LEU A 150 11.62 8.18 10.40
C LEU A 150 11.20 7.44 9.14
N ILE A 151 11.32 6.10 9.12
CA ILE A 151 10.89 5.25 7.99
C ILE A 151 9.39 5.43 7.73
N MET A 152 8.57 5.44 8.77
CA MET A 152 7.12 5.65 8.65
C MET A 152 6.80 7.04 8.09
N ASN A 153 7.41 8.10 8.64
CA ASN A 153 7.19 9.47 8.20
C ASN A 153 7.58 9.68 6.73
N GLU A 154 8.72 9.14 6.32
CA GLU A 154 9.18 9.23 4.93
C GLU A 154 8.31 8.38 3.98
N SER A 155 7.83 7.21 4.46
CA SER A 155 6.88 6.37 3.72
C SER A 155 5.51 7.02 3.54
N HIS A 156 5.03 7.77 4.54
CA HIS A 156 3.73 8.45 4.50
C HIS A 156 3.75 9.77 3.72
N LYS A 157 4.92 10.42 3.61
CA LYS A 157 5.15 11.60 2.77
C LYS A 157 5.49 11.25 1.31
N SER A 158 5.66 9.96 1.01
CA SER A 158 5.95 9.41 -0.31
C SER A 158 4.73 8.84 -1.03
#